data_AF-A0A087BZA2-F1
#
_entry.id   AF-A0A087BZA2-F1
#
_cell.length_a   1.000
_cell.length_b   1.000
_cell.length_c   1.000
_cell.angle_alpha   90.00
_cell.angle_beta   90.00
_cell.angle_gamma   90.00
#
_symmetry.space_group_name_H-M   'P 1'
#
loop_
_entity.id
_entity.type
_entity.pdbx_description
1 polymer ?
#
loop_
_entity_poly.entity_id
_entity_poly.type
_entity_poly.pdbx_seq_one_letter_code
_entity_poly.pdbx_strand_id
1 'polypeptide(L)' 'MSRVYSHIGEEERQVIQIQVGNGATVRAIAAMLGRSASSISREI' A
#
# COMPACT_ATOMS: atom_id res chain seq x y z
N MET A 1 20.90 13.02 -3.16
CA MET A 1 19.76 12.45 -3.90
C MET A 1 18.64 12.10 -2.92
N SER A 2 17.76 13.06 -2.64
CA SER A 2 16.51 12.83 -1.92
C SER A 2 15.65 11.86 -2.73
N ARG A 3 15.48 10.63 -2.25
CA ARG A 3 14.38 9.77 -2.72
C ARG A 3 13.11 10.51 -2.32
N VAL A 4 12.49 11.17 -3.28
CA VAL A 4 11.08 11.54 -3.18
C VAL A 4 10.36 10.21 -3.02
N TYR A 5 10.06 9.85 -1.77
CA TYR A 5 9.06 8.84 -1.52
C TYR A 5 7.78 9.49 -2.03
N SER A 6 7.41 9.17 -3.27
CA SER A 6 6.02 9.29 -3.69
C SER A 6 5.26 8.33 -2.79
N HIS A 7 4.95 8.82 -1.59
CA HIS A 7 4.11 8.15 -0.63
C HIS A 7 2.89 7.66 -1.38
N ILE A 8 2.49 6.42 -1.11
CA ILE A 8 1.17 5.89 -1.44
C ILE A 8 0.18 7.05 -1.29
N GLY A 9 -0.46 7.40 -2.41
CA GLY A 9 -1.40 8.51 -2.40
C GLY A 9 -2.49 8.25 -1.35
N GLU A 10 -3.14 9.29 -0.85
CA GLU A 10 -4.26 9.13 0.09
C GLU A 10 -5.28 8.08 -0.38
N GLU A 11 -5.47 8.00 -1.70
CA GLU A 11 -6.31 7.01 -2.36
C GLU A 11 -5.82 5.57 -2.16
N GLU A 12 -4.53 5.30 -2.42
CA GLU A 12 -3.93 3.99 -2.20
C GLU A 12 -3.97 3.62 -0.70
N ARG A 13 -3.80 4.59 0.20
CA ARG A 13 -3.84 4.39 1.66
C ARG A 13 -5.24 4.01 2.14
N GLN A 14 -6.28 4.63 1.58
CA GLN A 14 -7.67 4.23 1.82
C GLN A 14 -7.94 2.82 1.31
N VAL A 15 -7.51 2.48 0.09
CA VAL A 15 -7.69 1.14 -0.46
C VAL A 15 -7.02 0.09 0.43
N ILE A 16 -5.82 0.37 0.95
CA ILE A 16 -5.13 -0.51 1.90
C ILE A 16 -5.95 -0.69 3.18
N GLN A 17 -6.42 0.39 3.82
CA GLN A 17 -7.19 0.27 5.06
C GLN A 17 -8.52 -0.47 4.88
N ILE A 18 -9.23 -0.22 3.78
CA ILE A 18 -10.49 -0.93 3.45
C ILE A 18 -10.21 -2.42 3.28
N GLN A 19 -9.19 -2.77 2.49
CA GLN A 19 -8.86 -4.15 2.22
C GLN A 19 -8.33 -4.88 3.46
N VAL A 20 -7.52 -4.22 4.30
CA VAL A 20 -7.09 -4.76 5.60
C VAL A 20 -8.29 -4.98 6.51
N GLY A 21 -9.24 -4.05 6.58
CA GLY A 21 -10.50 -4.20 7.32
C GLY A 21 -11.37 -5.36 6.80
N ASN A 22 -11.28 -5.67 5.51
CA ASN A 22 -11.92 -6.82 4.88
C ASN A 22 -11.14 -8.14 5.05
N GLY A 23 -9.99 -8.13 5.74
CA GLY A 23 -9.15 -9.33 5.96
C GLY A 23 -8.23 -9.68 4.79
N ALA A 24 -8.06 -8.79 3.80
CA ALA A 24 -7.13 -8.99 2.71
C ALA A 24 -5.68 -8.93 3.20
N THR A 25 -4.83 -9.79 2.66
CA THR A 25 -3.41 -9.78 2.99
C THR A 25 -2.71 -8.61 2.32
N VAL A 26 -1.69 -8.03 2.96
CA VAL A 26 -0.84 -6.95 2.41
C VAL A 26 -0.31 -7.32 1.02
N ARG A 27 -0.05 -8.61 0.78
CA ARG A 27 0.40 -9.15 -0.50
C ARG A 27 -0.67 -9.08 -1.60
N ALA A 28 -1.92 -9.37 -1.27
CA ALA A 28 -3.05 -9.22 -2.18
C ALA A 28 -3.30 -7.74 -2.50
N ILE A 29 -3.23 -6.87 -1.49
CA ILE A 29 -3.39 -5.42 -1.66
C ILE A 29 -2.28 -4.84 -2.54
N ALA A 30 -1.04 -5.27 -2.34
CA ALA A 30 0.09 -4.89 -3.17
C ALA A 30 -0.08 -5.34 -4.63
N ALA A 31 -0.58 -6.55 -4.86
CA ALA A 31 -0.90 -7.02 -6.20
C ALA A 31 -2.02 -6.21 -6.86
N MET A 32 -3.08 -5.83 -6.11
CA MET A 32 -4.17 -4.99 -6.60
C MET A 32 -3.70 -3.57 -6.96
N LEU A 33 -2.79 -3.01 -6.17
CA LEU A 33 -2.24 -1.66 -6.38
C LEU A 33 -1.06 -1.66 -7.36
N GLY A 34 -0.64 -2.81 -7.88
CA GLY A 34 0.57 -2.91 -8.72
C GLY A 34 1.85 -2.47 -8.00
N ARG A 35 1.86 -2.54 -6.67
CA ARG A 35 2.94 -2.11 -5.78
C ARG A 35 3.65 -3.29 -5.16
N SER A 36 4.85 -3.02 -4.63
CA SER A 36 5.59 -4.04 -3.88
C SER A 36 5.02 -4.19 -2.46
N ALA A 37 4.92 -5.44 -2.02
CA ALA A 37 4.89 -5.91 -0.63
C ALA A 37 5.52 -4.93 0.37
N SER A 38 6.81 -4.71 0.12
CA SER A 38 7.70 -3.95 0.98
C SER A 38 7.44 -2.44 0.93
N SER A 39 6.79 -1.93 -0.12
CA SER A 39 6.41 -0.53 -0.22
C SER A 39 5.22 -0.25 0.69
N ILE A 40 4.20 -1.11 0.65
CA ILE A 40 3.02 -1.01 1.52
C ILE A 40 3.41 -1.24 2.99
N SER A 41 4.21 -2.26 3.27
CA SER A 41 4.66 -2.56 4.64
C SER A 41 5.57 -1.49 5.25
N ARG A 42 6.12 -0.58 4.44
CA ARG A 42 6.88 0.59 4.93
C ARG A 42 5.99 1.78 5.28
N GLU A 43 4.74 1.76 4.82
CA GLU A 43 3.79 2.87 4.88
C GLU A 43 2.63 2.62 5.88
N ILE A 44 2.35 1.35 6.18
CA ILE A 44 1.56 0.89 7.34
C ILE A 44 2.42 1.04 8.59
#